data_AF-A0A352KGC9-F1
#
_entry.id   AF-A0A352KGC9-F1
#
_cell.length_a   1.000
_cell.length_b   1.000
_cell.length_c   1.000
_cell.angle_alpha   90.00
_cell.angle_beta   90.00
_cell.angle_gamma   90.00
#
_symmetry.space_group_name_H-M   'P 1'
#
loop_
_entity.id
_entity.type
_entity.pdbx_description
1 polymer ?
#
loop_
_entity_poly.entity_id
_entity_poly.type
_entity_poly.pdbx_seq_one_letter_code
_entity_poly.pdbx_strand_id
1 'polypeptide(L)'
;MPGKCVQAISMLQFVENLVFRFRLVILALLAIFTLWMGFYATQLRLDAGFDKQLPTDHPFIETFAEYRDKLPPPNSITIGVHPREGTVWTPETLQKLNDVTDAIFYLPGIYRGSVQSLWTPNTRVLEVNEQGLRAYNVIDAHTTPE
;
A
#
# COMPACT_ATOMS: atom_id res chain seq x y z
N MET A 1 -25.91 -46.07 34.13
CA MET A 1 -24.90 -45.29 33.38
C MET A 1 -23.95 -46.08 32.45
N PRO A 2 -23.99 -47.44 32.28
CA PRO A 2 -23.01 -48.14 31.41
C PRO A 2 -23.32 -48.10 29.89
N GLY A 3 -24.56 -47.79 29.49
CA GLY A 3 -24.98 -47.87 28.08
C GLY A 3 -24.35 -46.84 27.14
N LYS A 4 -24.01 -45.64 27.64
CA LYS A 4 -23.45 -44.56 26.81
C LYS A 4 -22.00 -44.83 26.37
N CYS A 5 -21.20 -45.51 27.21
CA CYS A 5 -19.82 -45.88 26.88
C CYS A 5 -19.76 -46.97 25.80
N VAL A 6 -20.64 -47.98 25.87
CA VAL A 6 -20.69 -49.07 24.87
C VAL A 6 -21.13 -48.55 23.50
N GLN A 7 -22.09 -47.62 23.47
CA GLN A 7 -22.56 -47.01 22.23
C GLN A 7 -21.51 -46.09 21.59
N ALA A 8 -20.72 -45.35 22.39
CA ALA A 8 -19.60 -44.56 21.90
C ALA A 8 -18.49 -45.44 21.31
N ILE A 9 -18.18 -46.58 21.93
CA ILE A 9 -17.17 -47.53 21.45
C ILE A 9 -17.61 -48.18 20.13
N SER A 10 -18.88 -48.60 20.01
CA SER A 10 -19.35 -49.20 18.75
C SER A 10 -19.41 -48.19 17.60
N MET A 11 -19.77 -46.93 17.89
CA MET A 11 -19.75 -45.86 16.92
C MET A 11 -18.32 -45.56 16.43
N LEU A 12 -17.34 -45.58 17.34
CA LEU A 12 -15.92 -45.45 17.02
C LEU A 12 -15.43 -46.60 16.13
N GLN A 13 -15.75 -47.84 16.48
CA GLN A 13 -15.35 -49.02 15.70
C GLN A 13 -15.98 -49.03 14.30
N PHE A 14 -17.20 -48.54 14.15
CA PHE A 14 -17.86 -48.40 12.85
C PHE A 14 -17.16 -47.35 11.96
N VAL A 15 -16.85 -46.18 12.52
CA VAL A 15 -16.11 -45.12 11.82
C VAL A 15 -14.70 -45.59 11.48
N GLU A 16 -14.02 -46.27 12.39
CA GLU A 16 -12.69 -46.85 12.19
C GLU A 16 -12.69 -47.85 11.02
N ASN A 17 -13.63 -48.80 11.00
CA ASN A 17 -13.74 -49.76 9.90
C ASN A 17 -14.08 -49.08 8.57
N LEU A 18 -14.91 -48.04 8.59
CA LEU A 18 -15.26 -47.29 7.38
C LEU A 18 -14.04 -46.53 6.82
N VAL A 19 -13.27 -45.89 7.70
CA VAL A 19 -12.07 -45.13 7.35
C VAL A 19 -10.96 -46.06 6.84
N PHE A 20 -10.70 -47.18 7.52
CA PHE A 20 -9.67 -48.12 7.08
C PHE A 20 -10.07 -48.86 5.78
N ARG A 21 -11.36 -49.14 5.57
CA ARG A 21 -11.84 -49.76 4.33
C ARG A 21 -11.75 -48.84 3.12
N PHE A 22 -12.00 -47.54 3.30
CA PHE A 22 -11.95 -46.54 2.21
C PHE A 22 -10.72 -45.62 2.27
N ARG A 23 -9.64 -46.03 2.97
CA ARG A 23 -8.45 -45.20 3.22
C ARG A 23 -7.89 -44.50 1.98
N LEU A 24 -7.86 -45.19 0.83
CA LEU A 24 -7.35 -44.62 -0.43
C LEU A 24 -8.30 -43.54 -0.98
N VAL A 25 -9.61 -43.75 -0.89
CA VAL A 25 -10.62 -42.78 -1.33
C VAL A 25 -10.57 -41.52 -0.46
N ILE A 26 -10.44 -41.70 0.86
CA ILE A 26 -10.35 -40.60 1.81
C ILE A 26 -9.05 -39.81 1.58
N LEU A 27 -7.92 -40.49 1.43
CA LEU A 27 -6.63 -39.84 1.13
C LEU A 27 -6.66 -39.10 -0.21
N ALA A 28 -7.30 -39.68 -1.24
CA ALA A 28 -7.45 -39.01 -2.53
C ALA A 28 -8.32 -37.75 -2.42
N LEU A 29 -9.45 -37.82 -1.72
CA LEU A 29 -10.31 -36.67 -1.47
C LEU A 29 -9.58 -35.56 -0.70
N LEU A 30 -8.82 -35.94 0.33
CA LEU A 30 -8.06 -34.99 1.13
C LEU A 30 -6.93 -34.36 0.31
N ALA A 31 -6.22 -35.15 -0.51
CA ALA A 31 -5.22 -34.64 -1.43
C ALA A 31 -5.80 -33.67 -2.47
N ILE A 32 -6.95 -33.99 -3.06
CA ILE A 32 -7.67 -33.09 -3.98
C ILE A 32 -8.06 -31.80 -3.26
N PHE A 33 -8.61 -31.90 -2.05
CA PHE A 33 -8.98 -30.73 -1.26
C PHE A 33 -7.77 -29.87 -0.89
N THR A 34 -6.64 -30.48 -0.53
CA THR A 34 -5.38 -29.77 -0.26
C THR A 34 -4.84 -29.09 -1.51
N LEU A 35 -4.84 -29.75 -2.67
CA LEU A 35 -4.44 -29.13 -3.94
C LEU A 35 -5.36 -27.97 -4.33
N TRP A 36 -6.66 -28.13 -4.12
CA TRP A 36 -7.66 -27.09 -4.38
C TRP A 36 -7.42 -25.86 -3.50
N MET A 37 -7.26 -26.05 -2.19
CA MET A 37 -6.88 -24.96 -1.28
C MET A 37 -5.52 -24.35 -1.65
N GLY A 38 -4.53 -25.18 -2.01
CA GLY A 38 -3.22 -24.71 -2.45
C GLY A 38 -3.30 -23.82 -3.69
N PHE A 39 -4.13 -24.19 -4.67
CA PHE A 39 -4.39 -23.36 -5.84
C PHE A 39 -4.96 -21.99 -5.48
N TYR A 40 -5.96 -21.91 -4.59
CA TYR A 40 -6.50 -20.62 -4.12
C TYR A 40 -5.52 -19.84 -3.26
N ALA A 41 -4.69 -20.51 -2.47
CA ALA A 41 -3.64 -19.86 -1.70
C ALA A 41 -2.64 -19.13 -2.60
N THR A 42 -2.33 -19.68 -3.79
CA THR A 42 -1.47 -18.98 -4.77
C THR A 42 -2.11 -17.72 -5.38
N GLN A 43 -3.43 -17.58 -5.30
CA GLN A 43 -4.16 -16.40 -5.80
C GLN A 43 -4.35 -15.32 -4.73
N LEU A 44 -3.99 -15.59 -3.48
CA LEU A 44 -4.15 -14.65 -2.38
C LEU A 44 -3.26 -13.43 -2.64
N ARG A 45 -3.90 -12.27 -2.86
CA ARG A 45 -3.22 -10.98 -2.98
C ARG A 45 -3.21 -10.31 -1.61
N LEU A 46 -2.02 -10.03 -1.10
CA LEU A 46 -1.87 -9.26 0.12
C LEU A 46 -2.31 -7.82 -0.18
N ASP A 47 -3.36 -7.36 0.48
CA ASP A 47 -3.84 -5.99 0.38
C ASP A 47 -3.77 -5.33 1.75
N ALA A 48 -2.71 -4.54 1.94
CA ALA A 48 -2.43 -3.79 3.16
C ALA A 48 -2.73 -2.29 2.97
N GLY A 49 -3.83 -1.95 2.30
CA GLY A 49 -4.28 -0.57 2.21
C GLY A 49 -4.46 0.06 3.60
N PHE A 50 -4.03 1.32 3.74
CA PHE A 50 -4.14 2.13 4.98
C PHE A 50 -5.51 1.97 5.66
N ASP A 51 -6.58 1.95 4.86
CA ASP A 51 -7.97 1.92 5.32
C ASP A 51 -8.33 0.63 6.05
N LYS A 52 -7.74 -0.49 5.62
CA LYS A 52 -7.99 -1.81 6.22
C LYS A 52 -7.25 -1.98 7.54
N GLN A 53 -6.32 -1.08 7.85
CA GLN A 53 -5.60 -1.04 9.11
C GLN A 53 -6.32 -0.15 10.14
N LEU A 54 -7.33 0.62 9.73
CA LEU A 54 -8.08 1.50 10.63
C LEU A 54 -9.15 0.70 11.39
N PRO A 55 -9.34 0.96 12.70
CA PRO A 55 -10.41 0.34 13.47
C PRO A 55 -11.77 0.92 13.04
N THR A 56 -12.64 0.07 12.49
CA THR A 56 -13.93 0.49 11.92
C THR A 56 -14.90 1.06 12.96
N ASP A 57 -14.76 0.68 14.23
CA ASP A 57 -15.73 0.99 15.30
C ASP A 57 -15.43 2.30 16.06
N HIS A 58 -14.55 3.17 15.55
CA HIS A 58 -14.12 4.37 16.26
C HIS A 58 -14.69 5.66 15.65
N PRO A 59 -15.28 6.59 16.44
CA PRO A 59 -15.95 7.80 15.91
C PRO A 59 -15.04 8.72 15.08
N PHE A 60 -13.74 8.81 15.40
CA PHE A 60 -12.78 9.54 14.55
C PHE A 60 -12.62 8.95 13.14
N ILE A 61 -12.78 7.64 12.98
CA ILE A 61 -12.66 6.96 11.69
C ILE A 61 -13.90 7.23 10.84
N GLU A 62 -15.08 7.41 11.45
CA GLU A 62 -16.29 7.86 10.76
C GLU A 62 -16.12 9.26 10.16
N THR A 63 -15.60 10.22 10.95
CA THR A 63 -15.28 11.56 10.42
C THR A 63 -14.20 11.48 9.35
N PHE A 64 -13.15 10.69 9.55
CA PHE A 64 -12.13 10.51 8.52
C PHE A 64 -12.70 9.94 7.21
N ALA A 65 -13.64 8.98 7.29
CA ALA A 65 -14.29 8.41 6.12
C ALA A 65 -15.18 9.44 5.38
N GLU A 66 -15.89 10.31 6.11
CA GLU A 66 -16.73 11.37 5.53
C GLU A 66 -15.89 12.41 4.75
N TYR A 67 -14.72 12.77 5.27
CA TYR A 67 -13.86 13.82 4.68
C TYR A 67 -12.70 13.26 3.85
N ARG A 68 -12.63 11.95 3.63
CA ARG A 68 -11.49 11.26 3.03
C ARG A 68 -11.04 11.90 1.71
N ASP A 69 -11.97 12.15 0.81
CA ASP A 69 -11.67 12.70 -0.53
C ASP A 69 -11.21 14.17 -0.49
N LYS A 70 -11.35 14.83 0.66
CA LYS A 70 -10.90 16.21 0.90
C LYS A 70 -9.53 16.26 1.59
N LEU A 71 -9.04 15.13 2.10
CA LEU A 71 -7.75 15.05 2.76
C LEU A 71 -6.66 14.62 1.77
N PRO A 72 -5.42 15.10 1.96
CA PRO A 72 -4.28 14.57 1.20
C PRO A 72 -4.20 13.05 1.33
N PRO A 73 -3.86 12.32 0.25
CA PRO A 73 -3.70 10.88 0.32
C PRO A 73 -2.68 10.50 1.40
N PRO A 74 -2.97 9.48 2.24
CA PRO A 74 -2.04 9.05 3.28
C PRO A 74 -0.78 8.38 2.70
N ASN A 75 -0.87 7.93 1.44
CA ASN A 75 0.25 7.33 0.73
C ASN A 75 1.03 8.40 -0.01
N SER A 76 2.29 8.59 0.38
CA SER A 76 3.23 9.46 -0.32
C SER A 76 4.41 8.66 -0.88
N ILE A 77 4.98 9.13 -2.00
CA ILE A 77 6.16 8.56 -2.62
C ILE A 77 7.20 9.69 -2.76
N THR A 78 8.40 9.45 -2.26
CA THR A 78 9.53 10.39 -2.39
C THR A 78 10.53 9.84 -3.40
N ILE A 79 10.86 10.65 -4.41
CA ILE A 79 11.79 10.27 -5.48
C ILE A 79 13.03 11.15 -5.38
N GLY A 80 14.20 10.53 -5.24
CA GLY A 80 15.49 11.23 -5.24
C GLY A 80 16.12 11.17 -6.63
N VAL A 81 16.45 12.34 -7.20
CA VAL A 81 17.23 12.46 -8.44
C VAL A 81 18.63 12.93 -8.05
N HIS A 82 19.65 12.15 -8.43
CA HIS A 82 21.04 12.50 -8.15
C HIS A 82 21.92 12.31 -9.40
N PRO A 83 22.91 13.19 -9.61
CA PRO A 83 23.91 12.96 -10.65
C PRO A 83 24.82 11.80 -10.26
N ARG A 84 25.42 11.13 -11.27
CA ARG A 84 26.40 10.05 -11.04
C ARG A 84 27.74 10.58 -10.57
N GLU A 85 28.13 11.75 -11.06
CA GLU A 85 29.38 12.43 -10.75
C GLU A 85 29.12 13.92 -10.56
N GLY A 86 29.85 14.58 -9.66
CA GLY A 86 29.75 16.01 -9.43
C GLY A 86 28.58 16.43 -8.52
N THR A 87 28.01 17.61 -8.81
CA THR A 87 27.00 18.28 -7.97
C THR A 87 25.63 18.34 -8.64
N VAL A 88 24.58 18.41 -7.84
CA VAL A 88 23.17 18.56 -8.27
C VAL A 88 22.91 19.93 -8.93
N TRP A 89 23.74 20.94 -8.64
CA TRP A 89 23.61 22.30 -9.16
C TRP A 89 24.16 22.47 -10.59
N THR A 90 23.79 21.56 -11.49
CA THR A 90 24.15 21.62 -12.91
C THR A 90 22.88 21.78 -13.76
N PRO A 91 22.94 22.52 -14.90
CA PRO A 91 21.78 22.68 -15.78
C PRO A 91 21.17 21.34 -16.20
N GLU A 92 22.00 20.37 -16.60
CA GLU A 92 21.54 19.03 -16.99
C GLU A 92 20.79 18.30 -15.88
N THR A 93 21.26 18.40 -14.62
CA THR A 93 20.60 17.71 -13.49
C THR A 93 19.29 18.39 -13.11
N LEU A 94 19.26 19.72 -13.11
CA LEU A 94 18.05 20.48 -12.82
C LEU A 94 17.01 20.30 -13.93
N GLN A 95 17.42 20.22 -15.20
CA GLN A 95 16.55 19.89 -16.33
C GLN A 95 15.96 18.49 -16.19
N LYS A 96 16.78 17.48 -15.87
CA LYS A 96 16.26 16.13 -15.58
C LYS A 96 15.29 16.10 -14.40
N LEU A 97 15.53 16.89 -13.36
CA LEU A 97 14.58 17.02 -12.25
C LEU A 97 13.26 17.65 -12.71
N ASN A 98 13.31 18.62 -13.61
CA ASN A 98 12.11 19.21 -14.22
C ASN A 98 11.33 18.16 -15.03
N ASP A 99 12.01 17.44 -15.94
CA ASP A 99 11.40 16.39 -16.75
C ASP A 99 10.73 15.30 -15.90
N VAL A 100 11.39 14.88 -14.82
CA VAL A 100 10.83 13.90 -13.86
C VAL A 100 9.61 14.48 -13.15
N THR A 101 9.67 15.75 -12.73
CA THR A 101 8.55 16.43 -12.06
C THR A 101 7.34 16.51 -12.98
N ASP A 102 7.53 16.89 -14.24
CA ASP A 102 6.47 16.99 -15.23
C ASP A 102 5.88 15.61 -15.56
N ALA A 103 6.72 14.60 -15.75
CA ALA A 103 6.27 13.23 -15.98
C ALA A 103 5.36 12.72 -14.84
N ILE A 104 5.72 13.02 -13.57
CA ILE A 104 4.91 12.68 -12.40
C ILE A 104 3.61 13.51 -12.37
N PHE A 105 3.68 14.80 -12.65
CA PHE A 105 2.51 15.68 -12.65
C PHE A 105 1.41 15.24 -13.62
N TYR A 106 1.79 14.67 -14.76
CA TYR A 106 0.87 14.16 -15.77
C TYR A 106 0.49 12.67 -15.60
N LEU A 107 1.04 11.97 -14.61
CA LEU A 107 0.75 10.56 -14.39
C LEU A 107 -0.71 10.36 -13.90
N PRO A 108 -1.46 9.39 -14.47
CA PRO A 108 -2.81 9.09 -14.00
C PRO A 108 -2.77 8.55 -12.57
N GLY A 109 -3.71 9.00 -11.73
CA GLY A 109 -3.83 8.57 -10.33
C GLY A 109 -3.03 9.40 -9.32
N ILE A 110 -2.27 10.41 -9.78
CA ILE A 110 -1.58 11.35 -8.90
C ILE A 110 -2.47 12.56 -8.61
N TYR A 111 -2.54 12.95 -7.33
CA TYR A 111 -3.11 14.22 -6.94
C TYR A 111 -2.13 15.35 -7.30
N ARG A 112 -2.40 16.07 -8.38
CA ARG A 112 -1.49 17.12 -8.92
C ARG A 112 -1.11 18.19 -7.89
N GLY A 113 -2.02 18.52 -6.97
CA GLY A 113 -1.77 19.47 -5.90
C GLY A 113 -0.77 19.00 -4.83
N SER A 114 -0.48 17.69 -4.73
CA SER A 114 0.52 17.16 -3.80
C SER A 114 1.91 16.98 -4.42
N VAL A 115 2.08 17.23 -5.72
CA VAL A 115 3.41 17.13 -6.35
C VAL A 115 4.29 18.26 -5.82
N GLN A 116 5.42 17.89 -5.21
CA GLN A 116 6.37 18.82 -4.64
C GLN A 116 7.78 18.53 -5.19
N SER A 117 8.42 19.57 -5.72
CA SER A 117 9.75 19.55 -6.35
C SER A 117 10.40 20.93 -6.18
N LEU A 118 11.71 21.04 -6.47
CA LEU A 118 12.39 22.35 -6.50
C LEU A 118 11.79 23.29 -7.56
N TRP A 119 11.19 22.73 -8.61
CA TRP A 119 10.55 23.45 -9.71
C TRP A 119 9.09 23.87 -9.43
N THR A 120 8.47 23.39 -8.35
CA THR A 120 7.06 23.68 -8.06
C THR A 120 6.90 24.84 -7.08
N PRO A 121 5.84 25.66 -7.22
CA PRO A 121 5.65 26.89 -6.42
C PRO A 121 5.29 26.64 -4.95
N ASN A 122 5.03 25.39 -4.57
CA ASN A 122 4.78 24.94 -3.19
C ASN A 122 6.09 24.64 -2.43
N THR A 123 7.26 24.67 -3.08
CA THR A 123 8.57 24.59 -2.44
C THR A 123 9.17 25.99 -2.33
N ARG A 124 9.17 26.54 -1.11
CA ARG A 124 9.58 27.93 -0.85
C ARG A 124 10.64 28.01 0.23
N VAL A 125 11.54 28.97 0.06
CA VAL A 125 12.46 29.42 1.11
C VAL A 125 11.72 30.44 1.97
N LEU A 126 11.79 30.25 3.28
CA LEU A 126 11.29 31.20 4.28
C LEU A 126 12.50 31.91 4.90
N GLU A 127 12.56 33.21 4.74
CA GLU A 127 13.62 34.06 5.27
C GLU A 127 13.02 35.05 6.26
N VAL A 128 13.63 35.16 7.45
CA VAL A 128 13.28 36.16 8.45
C VAL A 128 14.29 37.29 8.37
N ASN A 129 13.82 38.49 8.07
CA ASN A 129 14.64 39.70 8.02
C ASN A 129 14.13 40.75 9.02
N GLU A 130 14.86 41.86 9.15
CA GLU A 130 14.50 42.95 10.07
C GLU A 130 13.13 43.59 9.76
N GLN A 131 12.64 43.43 8.53
CA GLN A 131 11.39 43.97 8.03
C GLN A 131 10.22 42.99 8.15
N GLY A 132 10.48 41.71 8.51
CA GLY A 132 9.49 40.66 8.68
C GLY A 132 9.84 39.33 8.03
N LEU A 133 8.81 38.54 7.72
CA LEU A 133 8.91 37.25 7.05
C LEU A 133 8.78 37.41 5.53
N ARG A 134 9.76 36.92 4.78
CA ARG A 134 9.75 36.86 3.32
C ARG A 134 9.71 35.40 2.86
N ALA A 135 8.84 35.11 1.90
CA ALA A 135 8.74 33.78 1.28
C ALA A 135 8.94 33.91 -0.24
N TYR A 136 9.85 33.12 -0.81
CA TYR A 136 10.09 33.06 -2.26
C TYR A 136 10.30 31.62 -2.71
N ASN A 137 10.05 31.34 -4.00
CA ASN A 137 10.25 30.01 -4.57
C ASN A 137 11.74 29.68 -4.63
N VAL A 138 12.10 28.39 -4.50
CA VAL A 138 13.50 27.97 -4.61
C VAL A 138 14.03 28.23 -6.02
N ILE A 139 13.26 27.83 -7.03
CA ILE A 139 13.48 28.21 -8.42
C ILE A 139 12.42 29.23 -8.81
N ASP A 140 12.84 30.35 -9.40
CA ASP A 140 11.93 31.42 -9.83
C ASP A 140 10.98 30.90 -10.92
N ALA A 141 9.75 31.41 -10.95
CA ALA A 141 8.78 31.11 -11.99
C ALA A 141 9.21 31.62 -13.38
N HIS A 142 10.16 32.56 -13.43
CA HIS A 142 10.73 33.07 -14.68
C HIS A 142 11.95 32.29 -15.17
N THR A 143 12.47 31.35 -14.38
CA THR A 143 13.61 30.51 -14.79
C THR A 143 13.12 29.35 -15.63
N THR A 144 13.65 29.21 -16.83
CA THR A 144 13.37 28.05 -17.68
C THR A 144 14.43 26.95 -17.49
N PRO A 145 14.10 25.68 -17.78
CA PRO A 145 15.03 24.56 -17.63
C PRO A 145 16.20 24.54 -18.64
N GLU A 146 16.10 25.27 -19.75
CA GLU A 146 17.10 25.37 -20.82
C GLU A 146 18.19 26.44 -20.67
#